data_AF-A0A1B6LKR4-F1
#
_entry.id   AF-A0A1B6LKR4-F1
#
_cell.length_a   1.000
_cell.length_b   1.000
_cell.length_c   1.000
_cell.angle_alpha   90.00
_cell.angle_beta   90.00
_cell.angle_gamma   90.00
#
_symmetry.space_group_name_H-M   'P 1'
#
loop_
_entity.id
_entity.type
_entity.pdbx_description
1 polymer ?
#
loop_
_entity_poly.entity_id
_entity_poly.type
_entity_poly.pdbx_seq_one_letter_code
_entity_poly.pdbx_strand_id
1 'polypeptide(L)'
;EGQGGMAQCQLLLNTPTDLVRCGDIYSLMIEHATKVGDWKLAAQLAQQLRKAQPHDNIALYVPRDVLERLGITSQAEDDEDQGQEVEEEVVEEVVRHADFTI
;
A
#
# COMPACT_ATOMS: atom_id res chain seq x y z
N GLU A 1 20.12 -3.74 10.84
CA GLU A 1 19.14 -4.50 11.65
C GLU A 1 17.67 -4.14 11.38
N GLY A 2 17.30 -3.60 10.19
CA GLY A 2 15.93 -3.09 9.94
C GLY A 2 14.91 -4.07 9.33
N GLN A 3 15.35 -5.20 8.77
CA GLN A 3 14.46 -6.08 7.98
C GLN A 3 13.44 -6.85 8.84
N GLY A 4 13.80 -7.22 10.08
CA GLY A 4 12.89 -7.92 10.98
C GLY A 4 11.68 -7.07 11.41
N GLY A 5 11.89 -5.75 11.55
CA GLY A 5 10.81 -4.82 11.91
C GLY A 5 9.75 -4.69 10.82
N MET A 6 10.16 -4.63 9.55
CA MET A 6 9.23 -4.55 8.42
C MET A 6 8.38 -5.83 8.29
N ALA A 7 8.99 -7.00 8.48
CA ALA A 7 8.25 -8.27 8.48
C ALA A 7 7.22 -8.34 9.63
N GLN A 8 7.57 -7.83 10.81
CA GLN A 8 6.65 -7.75 11.94
C GLN A 8 5.47 -6.79 11.65
N CYS A 9 5.72 -5.64 11.00
CA CYS A 9 4.66 -4.71 10.61
C CYS A 9 3.69 -5.37 9.63
N GLN A 10 4.20 -6.12 8.65
CA GLN A 10 3.36 -6.87 7.71
C GLN A 10 2.51 -7.93 8.42
N LEU A 11 3.07 -8.62 9.41
CA LEU A 11 2.30 -9.58 10.22
C LEU A 11 1.16 -8.90 10.99
N LEU A 12 1.42 -7.71 11.55
CA LEU A 12 0.39 -6.93 12.26
C LEU A 12 -0.72 -6.43 11.32
N LEU A 13 -0.39 -6.07 10.08
CA LEU A 13 -1.40 -5.71 9.07
C LEU A 13 -2.28 -6.92 8.70
N ASN A 14 -1.72 -8.12 8.66
CA ASN A 14 -2.46 -9.36 8.37
C ASN A 14 -3.26 -9.88 9.57
N THR A 15 -2.90 -9.46 10.79
CA THR A 15 -3.54 -9.89 12.04
C THR A 15 -4.04 -8.66 12.79
N PRO A 16 -5.12 -8.02 12.32
CA PRO A 16 -5.61 -6.79 12.92
C PRO A 16 -5.98 -7.01 14.39
N THR A 17 -5.60 -6.06 15.23
CA THR A 17 -5.92 -6.03 16.67
C THR A 17 -6.50 -4.67 17.03
N ASP A 18 -7.32 -4.61 18.07
CA ASP A 18 -7.87 -3.33 18.54
C ASP A 18 -6.83 -2.45 19.27
N LEU A 19 -5.64 -2.98 19.53
CA LEU A 19 -4.58 -2.29 20.28
C LEU A 19 -3.77 -1.32 19.43
N VAL A 20 -3.60 -1.63 18.14
CA VAL A 20 -2.76 -0.84 17.22
C VAL A 20 -3.54 -0.55 15.94
N ARG A 21 -3.66 0.72 15.58
CA ARG A 21 -4.36 1.13 14.36
C ARG A 21 -3.51 0.82 13.14
N CYS A 22 -4.14 0.41 12.05
CA CYS A 22 -3.43 0.14 10.79
C CYS A 22 -2.67 1.37 10.29
N GLY A 23 -3.21 2.57 10.47
CA GLY A 23 -2.55 3.82 10.09
C GLY A 23 -1.22 4.05 10.83
N ASP A 24 -1.14 3.70 12.11
CA ASP A 24 0.10 3.81 12.90
C ASP A 24 1.17 2.82 12.38
N ILE A 25 0.75 1.62 11.96
CA ILE A 25 1.65 0.62 11.36
C ILE A 25 2.19 1.13 10.02
N TYR A 26 1.32 1.67 9.16
CA TYR A 26 1.74 2.27 7.90
C TYR A 26 2.66 3.48 8.10
N SER A 27 2.37 4.34 9.09
CA SER A 27 3.22 5.48 9.45
C SER A 27 4.65 5.04 9.74
N LEU A 28 4.82 4.00 10.57
CA LEU A 28 6.13 3.44 10.90
C LEU A 28 6.85 2.86 9.66
N MET A 29 6.14 2.12 8.81
CA MET A 29 6.72 1.52 7.60
C MET A 29 7.15 2.58 6.58
N ILE A 30 6.34 3.64 6.39
CA ILE A 30 6.65 4.77 5.51
C ILE A 30 7.86 5.53 6.06
N GLU A 31 7.91 5.82 7.36
CA GLU A 31 9.05 6.46 7.98
C GLU A 31 10.34 5.64 7.78
N HIS A 32 10.27 4.32 7.93
CA HIS A 32 11.42 3.45 7.66
C HIS A 32 11.87 3.54 6.19
N ALA A 33 10.94 3.40 5.24
CA ALA A 33 11.25 3.45 3.81
C ALA A 33 11.91 4.78 3.43
N THR A 34 11.38 5.90 3.93
CA THR A 34 11.95 7.24 3.68
C THR A 34 13.34 7.41 4.29
N LYS A 35 13.60 6.89 5.50
CA LYS A 35 14.93 6.92 6.14
C LYS A 35 15.97 6.12 5.36
N VAL A 36 15.58 5.01 4.74
CA VAL A 36 16.45 4.18 3.90
C VAL A 36 16.61 4.77 2.49
N GLY A 37 15.80 5.77 2.14
CA GLY A 37 15.81 6.42 0.81
C GLY A 37 15.02 5.65 -0.24
N ASP A 38 14.23 4.64 0.15
CA ASP A 38 13.36 3.90 -0.75
C ASP A 38 12.02 4.63 -0.92
N TRP A 39 12.05 5.67 -1.75
CA TRP A 39 10.87 6.49 -2.04
C TRP A 39 9.79 5.73 -2.81
N LYS A 40 10.16 4.69 -3.57
CA LYS A 40 9.21 3.86 -4.31
C LYS A 40 8.37 3.04 -3.34
N LEU A 41 9.02 2.39 -2.36
CA LEU A 41 8.31 1.66 -1.32
C LEU A 41 7.46 2.61 -0.46
N ALA A 42 7.99 3.77 -0.07
CA ALA A 42 7.23 4.77 0.69
C ALA A 42 5.95 5.20 -0.03
N ALA A 43 6.03 5.44 -1.35
CA ALA A 43 4.86 5.77 -2.18
C ALA A 43 3.84 4.62 -2.21
N GLN A 44 4.30 3.38 -2.41
CA GLN A 44 3.43 2.20 -2.42
C GLN A 44 2.69 2.04 -1.08
N LEU A 45 3.39 2.20 0.04
CA LEU A 45 2.79 2.11 1.37
C LEU A 45 1.78 3.23 1.62
N ALA A 46 2.05 4.45 1.18
CA ALA A 46 1.11 5.57 1.31
C ALA A 46 -0.17 5.34 0.48
N GLN A 47 -0.05 4.76 -0.73
CA GLN A 47 -1.21 4.37 -1.54
C GLN A 47 -2.01 3.24 -0.88
N GLN A 48 -1.34 2.25 -0.30
CA GLN A 48 -2.01 1.18 0.44
C GLN A 48 -2.76 1.72 1.66
N LEU A 49 -2.17 2.67 2.41
CA LEU A 49 -2.84 3.34 3.52
C LEU A 49 -4.13 4.06 3.07
N ARG A 50 -4.09 4.81 1.97
CA ARG A 50 -5.32 5.44 1.40
C ARG A 50 -6.38 4.42 1.03
N LYS A 51 -6.00 3.27 0.48
CA LYS A 51 -6.95 2.20 0.14
C LYS A 51 -7.52 1.51 1.38
N ALA A 52 -6.71 1.30 2.41
CA ALA A 52 -7.13 0.68 3.65
C ALA A 52 -8.04 1.59 4.49
N GLN A 53 -7.82 2.92 4.42
CA GLN A 53 -8.55 3.92 5.19
C GLN A 53 -8.95 5.12 4.31
N PRO A 54 -9.90 4.95 3.37
CA PRO A 54 -10.23 5.96 2.37
C PRO A 54 -10.86 7.23 2.95
N HIS A 55 -11.50 7.12 4.12
CA HIS A 55 -12.14 8.26 4.79
C HIS A 55 -11.23 8.96 5.80
N ASP A 56 -10.01 8.46 6.00
CA ASP A 56 -9.11 8.96 7.02
C ASP A 56 -8.08 9.90 6.41
N ASN A 57 -7.69 10.93 7.15
CA ASN A 57 -6.75 11.92 6.63
C ASN A 57 -5.33 11.39 6.73
N ILE A 58 -4.70 11.10 5.58
CA ILE A 58 -3.32 10.60 5.51
C ILE A 58 -2.29 11.52 6.19
N ALA A 59 -2.58 12.83 6.27
CA ALA A 59 -1.72 13.80 6.96
C ALA A 59 -1.63 13.59 8.48
N LEU A 60 -2.50 12.77 9.07
CA LEU A 60 -2.39 12.36 10.47
C LEU A 60 -1.29 11.32 10.70
N TYR A 61 -0.90 10.59 9.65
CA TYR A 61 0.04 9.48 9.72
C TYR A 61 1.40 9.79 9.11
N VAL A 62 1.44 10.63 8.07
CA VAL A 62 2.65 10.90 7.30
C VAL A 62 3.05 12.37 7.42
N PRO A 63 4.33 12.68 7.74
CA PRO A 63 4.82 14.07 7.79
C PRO A 63 4.59 14.82 6.48
N ARG A 64 4.26 16.11 6.57
CA ARG A 64 3.95 16.96 5.42
C ARG A 64 5.07 16.95 4.36
N ASP A 65 6.32 17.08 4.76
CA ASP A 65 7.46 17.08 3.83
C ASP A 65 7.57 15.76 3.05
N VAL A 66 7.21 14.64 3.68
CA VAL A 66 7.17 13.33 3.01
C VAL A 66 6.02 13.28 2.02
N LEU A 67 4.83 13.74 2.40
CA LEU A 67 3.67 13.82 1.51
C LEU A 67 3.94 14.67 0.27
N GLU A 68 4.54 15.86 0.45
CA GLU A 68 4.94 16.73 -0.66
C GLU A 68 5.95 16.03 -1.58
N ARG A 69 6.93 15.32 -1.02
CA ARG A 69 7.92 14.57 -1.80
C ARG A 69 7.35 13.36 -2.53
N LEU A 70 6.30 12.76 -1.98
CA LEU A 70 5.55 11.68 -2.62
C LEU A 70 4.53 12.20 -3.66
N GLY A 71 4.36 13.52 -3.80
CA GLY A 71 3.33 14.11 -4.66
C GLY A 71 1.90 13.89 -4.16
N ILE A 72 1.74 13.58 -2.87
CA ILE A 72 0.45 13.36 -2.21
C ILE A 72 0.09 14.64 -1.46
N THR A 73 -0.15 15.74 -2.17
CA THR A 73 -0.71 16.93 -1.53
C THR A 73 -2.15 16.60 -1.12
N SER A 74 -2.50 16.81 0.15
CA SER A 74 -3.89 16.74 0.63
C SER A 74 -4.74 17.76 -0.11
N GLN A 75 -5.20 17.43 -1.30
CA GLN A 75 -6.42 17.98 -1.87
C GLN A 75 -7.55 17.31 -1.11
N ALA A 76 -8.04 17.99 -0.08
CA ALA A 76 -9.45 17.90 0.21
C ALA A 76 -10.16 18.41 -1.05
N GLU A 77 -11.01 17.56 -1.62
CA GLU A 77 -12.06 17.92 -2.59
C GLU A 77 -11.54 18.40 -3.96
N ASP A 78 -11.36 17.45 -4.88
CA ASP A 78 -11.94 17.56 -6.22
C ASP A 78 -12.12 16.13 -6.75
N ASP A 79 -13.39 15.82 -7.04
CA ASP A 79 -13.81 14.67 -7.84
C ASP A 79 -13.10 14.67 -9.22
N GLU A 80 -13.13 13.52 -9.87
CA GLU A 80 -12.72 13.23 -11.25
C GLU A 80 -11.30 12.69 -11.47
N ASP A 81 -11.29 11.37 -11.73
CA ASP A 81 -10.54 10.74 -12.81
C ASP A 81 -9.01 10.89 -12.80
N GLN A 82 -8.34 9.81 -12.44
CA GLN A 82 -7.26 9.29 -13.27
C GLN A 82 -7.13 7.79 -13.06
N GLY A 83 -7.72 7.06 -14.00
CA GLY A 83 -7.52 5.64 -14.18
C GLY A 83 -6.03 5.33 -14.28
N GLN A 84 -5.54 4.55 -13.32
CA GLN A 84 -4.31 3.80 -13.53
C GLN A 84 -4.75 2.44 -14.06
N GLU A 85 -4.64 2.31 -15.39
CA GLU A 85 -4.77 1.06 -16.13
C GLU A 85 -3.92 -0.01 -15.44
N VAL A 86 -4.59 -0.95 -14.77
CA VAL A 86 -3.98 -2.22 -14.41
C VAL A 86 -4.17 -3.09 -15.63
N GLU A 87 -3.12 -3.21 -16.45
CA GLU A 87 -2.99 -4.34 -17.37
C GLU A 87 -2.95 -5.61 -16.51
N GLU A 88 -4.12 -6.23 -16.36
CA GLU A 88 -4.26 -7.55 -15.77
C GLU A 88 -3.72 -8.56 -16.79
N GLU A 89 -2.45 -8.97 -16.61
CA GLU A 89 -1.84 -10.05 -17.38
C GLU A 89 -2.53 -11.37 -16.98
N VAL A 90 -3.59 -11.72 -17.72
CA VAL A 90 -4.33 -12.97 -17.53
C VAL A 90 -3.45 -14.13 -18.01
N VAL A 91 -2.82 -14.83 -17.06
CA VAL A 91 -2.09 -16.07 -17.34
C VAL A 91 -3.10 -17.17 -17.68
N GLU A 92 -3.22 -17.51 -18.96
CA GLU A 92 -4.08 -18.60 -19.43
C GLU A 92 -3.41 -19.96 -19.14
N GLU A 93 -3.69 -20.53 -17.97
CA GLU A 93 -3.33 -21.91 -17.65
C GLU A 93 -4.43 -22.86 -18.15
N VAL A 94 -4.37 -23.28 -19.42
CA VAL A 94 -5.23 -24.40 -19.90
C VAL A 94 -4.55 -25.72 -19.60
N VAL A 95 -4.97 -26.29 -18.48
CA VAL A 95 -4.76 -27.65 -18.02
C VAL A 95 -5.00 -28.65 -19.16
N ARG A 96 -3.98 -29.47 -19.45
CA ARG A 96 -4.12 -30.69 -20.25
C ARG A 96 -5.16 -31.60 -19.58
N HIS A 97 -6.20 -31.97 -20.31
CA HIS A 97 -6.88 -33.24 -20.09
C HIS A 97 -7.09 -33.94 -21.43
N ALA A 98 -6.48 -35.13 -21.49
CA ALA A 98 -6.66 -36.09 -22.54
C ALA A 98 -8.07 -36.70 -22.51
N ASP A 99 -8.37 -37.36 -23.63
CA ASP A 99 -9.31 -38.46 -23.81
C ASP A 99 -10.80 -38.18 -24.11
N PHE A 100 -11.20 -38.77 -25.25
CA PHE A 100 -12.37 -39.64 -25.42
C PHE A 100 -13.58 -39.14 -26.27
N THR A 101 -13.58 -39.62 -27.52
CA THR A 101 -14.64 -40.36 -28.27
C THR A 101 -16.09 -39.87 -28.27
N ILE A 102 -16.68 -39.68 -29.46
CA ILE A 102 -17.84 -40.43 -30.01
C ILE A 102 -17.62 -40.64 -31.52
#